data_AF-A0A2E8D6R1-F1
#
_entry.id   AF-A0A2E8D6R1-F1
#
_cell.length_a   1.000
_cell.length_b   1.000
_cell.length_c   1.000
_cell.angle_alpha   90.00
_cell.angle_beta   90.00
_cell.angle_gamma   90.00
#
_symmetry.space_group_name_H-M   'P 1'
#
loop_
_entity.id
_entity.type
_entity.pdbx_description
1 polymer ?
#
loop_
_entity_poly.entity_id
_entity_poly.type
_entity_poly.pdbx_seq_one_letter_code
_entity_poly.pdbx_strand_id
1 'polypeptide(L)'
;MLLRFFLVDADEQFRLVPRGPVEDVWAGRRTTRIFDWPTDDEFRVVSVLCDEETLAPKMCFFLRTELKDNEITDESRFQAYEAMTRHNQRRYDTEAANFQLSEWPRDWQSQLAVALDVPVMELKRIGVGGPLLMADLWGFSIDRILDYFEEACEE
;
A
#
# COMPACT_ATOMS: atom_id res chain seq x y z
N MET A 1 10.82 1.74 -13.07
CA MET A 1 9.69 2.18 -12.18
C MET A 1 10.14 2.39 -10.73
N LEU A 2 9.66 3.43 -10.04
CA LEU A 2 9.99 3.72 -8.63
C LEU A 2 8.82 3.39 -7.68
N LEU A 3 9.09 2.70 -6.56
CA LEU A 3 8.09 2.41 -5.53
C LEU A 3 8.37 3.19 -4.23
N ARG A 4 7.36 3.91 -3.74
CA ARG A 4 7.38 4.59 -2.43
C ARG A 4 6.29 4.03 -1.52
N PHE A 5 6.61 3.92 -0.23
CA PHE A 5 5.64 3.49 0.78
C PHE A 5 5.33 4.63 1.73
N PHE A 6 4.04 4.79 2.04
CA PHE A 6 3.57 5.73 3.04
C PHE A 6 2.75 4.99 4.09
N LEU A 7 3.04 5.20 5.37
CA LEU A 7 2.22 4.69 6.48
C LEU A 7 1.38 5.82 7.06
N VAL A 8 0.18 5.50 7.53
CA VAL A 8 -0.62 6.41 8.34
C VAL A 8 -0.16 6.32 9.80
N ASP A 9 0.17 7.45 10.41
CA ASP A 9 0.44 7.53 11.85
C ASP A 9 -0.84 7.78 12.68
N ALA A 10 -0.72 7.75 14.00
CA ALA A 10 -1.84 7.98 14.92
C ALA A 10 -2.50 9.38 14.81
N ASP A 11 -1.84 10.34 14.15
CA ASP A 11 -2.37 11.69 13.89
C ASP A 11 -3.06 11.77 12.51
N GLU A 12 -3.36 10.62 11.88
CA GLU A 12 -3.94 10.51 10.55
C GLU A 12 -3.06 11.17 9.47
N GLN A 13 -1.74 11.16 9.64
CA GLN A 13 -0.77 11.72 8.69
C GLN A 13 0.01 10.63 7.95
N PHE A 14 0.21 10.82 6.64
CA PHE A 14 1.11 9.98 5.86
C PHE A 14 2.58 10.27 6.16
N ARG A 15 3.33 9.21 6.47
CA ARG A 15 4.78 9.21 6.67
C ARG A 15 5.43 8.40 5.56
N LEU A 16 6.32 9.03 4.79
CA LEU A 16 7.18 8.31 3.86
C LEU A 16 8.09 7.37 4.65
N VAL A 17 8.09 6.09 4.31
CA VAL A 17 8.92 5.08 4.96
C VAL A 17 9.80 4.34 3.97
N PRO A 18 10.99 3.86 4.40
CA PRO A 18 11.81 3.01 3.56
C PRO A 18 11.10 1.68 3.27
N ARG A 19 11.39 1.10 2.10
CA ARG A 19 10.82 -0.17 1.63
C ARG A 19 11.14 -1.36 2.54
N GLY A 20 12.40 -1.50 2.98
CA GLY A 20 12.85 -2.64 3.79
C GLY A 20 12.03 -2.88 5.08
N PRO A 21 11.85 -1.87 5.94
CA PRO A 21 10.97 -1.96 7.12
C PRO A 21 9.54 -2.43 6.82
N VAL A 22 8.93 -1.95 5.72
CA VAL A 22 7.58 -2.36 5.31
C VAL A 22 7.55 -3.84 4.93
N GLU A 23 8.52 -4.30 4.16
CA GLU A 23 8.66 -5.71 3.80
C GLU A 23 8.90 -6.61 5.02
N ASP A 24 9.74 -6.16 5.96
CA ASP A 24 10.04 -6.90 7.19
C ASP A 24 8.80 -7.05 8.07
N VAL A 25 7.96 -6.02 8.18
CA VAL A 25 6.70 -6.07 8.91
C VAL A 25 5.70 -7.00 8.22
N TRP A 26 5.53 -6.84 6.91
CA TRP A 26 4.63 -7.69 6.13
C TRP A 26 4.97 -9.18 6.25
N ALA A 27 6.26 -9.50 6.13
CA ALA A 27 6.77 -10.86 6.24
C ALA A 27 6.83 -11.41 7.67
N GLY A 28 6.40 -10.65 8.68
CA GLY A 28 6.43 -11.05 10.09
C GLY A 28 7.85 -11.17 10.67
N ARG A 29 8.87 -10.59 10.03
CA ARG A 29 10.26 -10.57 10.53
C ARG A 29 10.46 -9.53 11.61
N ARG A 30 9.64 -8.47 11.60
CA ARG A 30 9.64 -7.37 12.56
C ARG A 30 8.20 -6.95 12.86
N THR A 31 8.00 -6.25 13.96
CA THR A 31 6.70 -5.67 14.34
C THR A 31 6.62 -4.21 13.90
N THR A 32 5.44 -3.59 13.92
CA THR A 32 5.30 -2.16 13.55
C THR A 32 6.03 -1.20 14.48
N ARG A 33 6.51 -1.68 15.65
CA ARG A 33 7.30 -0.88 16.61
C ARG A 33 8.66 -0.40 16.08
N ILE A 34 9.06 -0.86 14.89
CA ILE A 34 10.26 -0.37 14.22
C ILE A 34 10.07 1.02 13.62
N PHE A 35 8.83 1.46 13.47
CA PHE A 35 8.51 2.83 13.13
C PHE A 35 8.52 3.64 14.43
N ASP A 36 9.28 4.73 14.49
CA ASP A 36 9.50 5.53 15.72
C ASP A 36 8.25 6.31 16.19
N TRP A 37 7.09 5.99 15.64
CA TRP A 37 5.80 6.61 15.95
C TRP A 37 4.77 5.53 16.22
N PRO A 38 3.77 5.80 17.08
CA PRO A 38 2.67 4.88 17.29
C PRO A 38 1.91 4.69 15.97
N THR A 39 1.80 3.43 15.56
CA THR A 39 0.72 2.99 14.67
C THR A 39 -0.46 2.61 15.57
N ASP A 40 -1.68 2.86 15.11
CA ASP A 40 -2.88 2.32 15.77
C ASP A 40 -2.87 0.79 15.76
N ASP A 41 -3.97 0.17 16.18
CA ASP A 41 -4.22 -1.28 16.05
C ASP A 41 -4.37 -1.72 14.57
N GLU A 42 -3.96 -0.90 13.60
CA GLU A 42 -3.98 -1.19 12.18
C GLU A 42 -2.67 -0.78 11.50
N PHE A 43 -2.26 -1.59 10.52
CA PHE A 43 -1.21 -1.28 9.58
C PHE A 43 -1.82 -0.78 8.27
N ARG A 44 -1.84 0.54 8.12
CA ARG A 44 -2.37 1.26 6.95
C ARG A 44 -1.21 1.77 6.10
N VAL A 45 -0.96 1.11 4.97
CA VAL A 45 0.11 1.44 4.03
C VAL A 45 -0.43 1.78 2.63
N VAL A 46 0.13 2.84 2.04
CA VAL A 46 -0.06 3.18 0.64
C VAL A 46 1.24 2.93 -0.12
N SER A 47 1.15 2.10 -1.15
CA SER A 47 2.22 1.88 -2.13
C SER A 47 1.99 2.79 -3.32
N VAL A 48 2.88 3.74 -3.58
CA VAL A 48 2.80 4.62 -4.75
C VAL A 48 3.82 4.18 -5.78
N LEU A 49 3.32 3.73 -6.93
CA LEU A 49 4.14 3.54 -8.13
C LEU A 49 4.33 4.90 -8.80
N CYS A 50 5.58 5.30 -8.92
CA CYS A 50 6.02 6.50 -9.61
C CYS A 50 6.78 6.10 -10.87
N ASP A 51 6.64 6.94 -11.88
CA ASP A 51 7.60 7.01 -12.98
C ASP A 51 9.01 7.26 -12.43
N GLU A 52 10.01 6.55 -12.94
CA GLU A 52 11.37 6.70 -12.40
C GLU A 52 12.04 8.00 -12.85
N GLU A 53 11.74 8.46 -14.07
CA GLU A 53 12.34 9.67 -14.63
C GLU A 53 11.63 10.94 -14.15
N THR A 54 10.29 10.94 -14.20
CA THR A 54 9.49 12.13 -13.88
C THR A 54 9.04 12.18 -12.43
N LEU A 55 9.17 11.08 -11.68
CA LEU A 55 8.63 10.89 -10.32
C LEU A 55 7.09 11.01 -10.23
N ALA A 56 6.41 11.17 -11.36
CA ALA A 56 4.96 11.34 -11.42
C ALA A 56 4.25 10.04 -10.96
N PRO A 57 3.25 10.12 -10.07
CA PRO A 57 2.52 8.95 -9.60
C PRO A 57 1.70 8.33 -10.73
N LYS A 58 1.93 7.05 -10.99
CA LYS A 58 1.17 6.23 -11.94
C LYS A 58 0.01 5.52 -11.27
N MET A 59 0.20 5.04 -10.04
CA MET A 59 -0.82 4.29 -9.31
C MET A 59 -0.58 4.32 -7.80
N CYS A 60 -1.65 4.47 -7.02
CA CYS A 60 -1.64 4.34 -5.56
C CYS A 60 -2.37 3.07 -5.16
N PHE A 61 -1.71 2.18 -4.42
CA PHE A 61 -2.34 1.00 -3.87
C PHE A 61 -2.50 1.11 -2.37
N PHE A 62 -3.70 0.79 -1.90
CA PHE A 62 -4.08 0.85 -0.51
C PHE A 62 -4.08 -0.55 0.08
N LEU A 63 -3.44 -0.67 1.24
CA LEU A 63 -3.42 -1.86 2.06
C LEU A 63 -3.66 -1.47 3.51
N ARG A 64 -4.69 -2.06 4.09
CA ARG A 64 -5.06 -1.95 5.49
C ARG A 64 -5.17 -3.35 6.07
N THR A 65 -4.62 -3.55 7.26
CA THR A 65 -4.68 -4.84 7.94
C THR A 65 -4.69 -4.61 9.45
N GLU A 66 -5.48 -5.38 10.17
CA GLU A 66 -5.52 -5.32 11.63
C GLU A 66 -4.21 -5.84 12.21
N LEU A 67 -3.80 -5.24 13.32
CA LEU A 67 -2.65 -5.66 14.10
C LEU A 67 -3.13 -6.32 15.39
N LYS A 68 -2.43 -7.37 15.78
CA LYS A 68 -2.51 -7.93 17.13
C LYS A 68 -1.14 -7.82 17.76
N ASP A 69 -1.05 -7.15 18.91
CA ASP A 69 0.21 -6.92 19.61
C ASP A 69 1.30 -6.24 18.75
N ASN A 70 0.91 -5.39 17.79
CA ASN A 70 1.78 -4.72 16.79
C ASN A 70 2.30 -5.64 15.66
N GLU A 71 1.66 -6.80 15.48
CA GLU A 71 2.00 -7.78 14.44
C GLU A 71 0.81 -8.01 13.51
N ILE A 72 1.11 -8.19 12.21
CA ILE A 72 0.11 -8.59 11.22
C ILE A 72 -0.17 -10.07 11.41
N THR A 73 -1.43 -10.41 11.68
CA THR A 73 -1.82 -11.81 11.86
C THR A 73 -1.97 -12.53 10.52
N ASP A 74 -1.85 -13.85 10.53
CA ASP A 74 -2.07 -14.67 9.32
C ASP A 74 -3.50 -14.50 8.77
N GLU A 75 -4.48 -14.33 9.65
CA GLU A 75 -5.87 -14.05 9.28
C GLU A 75 -5.99 -12.71 8.56
N SER A 76 -5.42 -11.65 9.13
CA SER A 76 -5.44 -10.31 8.53
C SER A 76 -4.66 -10.27 7.20
N ARG A 77 -3.60 -11.08 7.07
CA ARG A 77 -2.85 -11.27 5.81
C ARG A 77 -3.69 -12.01 4.76
N PHE A 78 -4.40 -13.07 5.17
CA PHE A 78 -5.31 -13.82 4.30
C PHE A 78 -6.44 -12.94 3.75
N GLN A 79 -7.05 -12.10 4.60
CA GLN A 79 -8.08 -11.15 4.19
C GLN A 79 -7.56 -10.13 3.17
N ALA A 80 -6.33 -9.67 3.31
CA ALA A 80 -5.69 -8.79 2.34
C ALA A 80 -5.49 -9.48 0.98
N TYR A 81 -5.10 -10.75 0.96
CA TYR A 81 -5.03 -11.54 -0.28
C TYR A 81 -6.39 -11.75 -0.92
N GLU A 82 -7.41 -12.03 -0.11
CA GLU A 82 -8.77 -12.20 -0.59
C GLU A 82 -9.28 -10.90 -1.24
N ALA A 83 -9.00 -9.74 -0.63
CA ALA A 83 -9.37 -8.44 -1.18
C ALA A 83 -8.71 -8.17 -2.54
N MET A 84 -7.45 -8.59 -2.74
CA MET A 84 -6.73 -8.40 -4.00
C MET A 84 -7.18 -9.37 -5.10
N THR A 85 -7.52 -10.61 -4.74
CA THR A 85 -7.76 -11.71 -5.71
C THR A 85 -9.23 -11.91 -6.07
N ARG A 86 -10.18 -11.47 -5.23
CA ARG A 86 -11.62 -11.58 -5.53
C ARG A 86 -12.02 -10.64 -6.67
N HIS A 87 -12.03 -11.17 -7.88
CA HIS A 87 -12.64 -10.53 -9.04
C HIS A 87 -14.17 -10.68 -9.01
N ASN A 88 -14.87 -9.68 -8.47
CA ASN A 88 -16.30 -9.50 -8.73
C ASN A 88 -16.52 -8.65 -10.00
N GLN A 89 -17.72 -8.72 -10.59
CA GLN A 89 -18.10 -7.97 -11.80
C GLN A 89 -17.87 -6.44 -11.68
N ARG A 90 -17.78 -5.92 -10.44
CA ARG A 90 -17.29 -4.59 -10.10
C ARG A 90 -16.07 -4.75 -9.19
N ARG A 91 -14.94 -4.15 -9.59
CA ARG A 91 -13.59 -4.41 -9.07
C ARG A 91 -13.42 -4.19 -7.55
N TYR A 92 -14.39 -3.62 -6.83
CA TYR A 92 -14.32 -3.34 -5.39
C TYR A 92 -15.66 -3.52 -4.63
N ASP A 93 -16.59 -4.31 -5.16
CA ASP A 93 -17.93 -4.50 -4.53
C ASP A 93 -17.93 -5.70 -3.56
N THR A 94 -16.89 -5.81 -2.74
CA THR A 94 -16.75 -6.83 -1.70
C THR A 94 -16.49 -6.17 -0.36
N GLU A 95 -16.92 -6.81 0.73
CA GLU A 95 -16.62 -6.35 2.08
C GLU A 95 -15.10 -6.22 2.31
N ALA A 96 -14.32 -7.16 1.80
CA ALA A 96 -12.87 -7.13 1.86
C ALA A 96 -12.28 -5.91 1.11
N ALA A 97 -12.77 -5.57 -0.09
CA ALA A 97 -12.31 -4.37 -0.80
C ALA A 97 -12.76 -3.06 -0.13
N ASN A 98 -13.98 -3.03 0.43
CA ASN A 98 -14.48 -1.88 1.18
C ASN A 98 -13.67 -1.64 2.45
N PHE A 99 -13.27 -2.70 3.16
CA PHE A 99 -12.35 -2.58 4.29
C PHE A 99 -11.04 -1.91 3.86
N GLN A 100 -10.44 -2.38 2.76
CA GLN A 100 -9.17 -1.84 2.25
C GLN A 100 -9.23 -0.37 1.85
N LEU A 101 -10.40 0.14 1.45
CA LEU A 101 -10.58 1.52 0.95
C LEU A 101 -11.31 2.45 1.92
N SER A 102 -11.71 1.97 3.10
CA SER A 102 -12.36 2.77 4.13
C SER A 102 -11.37 3.17 5.23
N GLU A 103 -11.75 4.19 6.00
CA GLU A 103 -11.01 4.65 7.20
C GLU A 103 -9.58 5.13 6.92
N TRP A 104 -9.38 5.69 5.73
CA TRP A 104 -8.20 6.50 5.40
C TRP A 104 -8.41 7.97 5.78
N PRO A 105 -7.32 8.73 6.01
CA PRO A 105 -7.41 10.17 6.23
C PRO A 105 -8.27 10.85 5.17
N ARG A 106 -9.21 11.72 5.59
CA ARG A 106 -10.19 12.34 4.66
C ARG A 106 -9.53 13.15 3.55
N ASP A 107 -8.35 13.69 3.82
CA ASP A 107 -7.54 14.50 2.92
C ASP A 107 -6.33 13.73 2.36
N TRP A 108 -6.40 12.39 2.31
CA TRP A 108 -5.30 11.53 1.84
C TRP A 108 -4.70 11.99 0.50
N GLN A 109 -5.53 12.45 -0.43
CA GLN A 109 -5.07 12.94 -1.74
C GLN A 109 -4.18 14.17 -1.59
N SER A 110 -4.59 15.12 -0.75
CA SER A 110 -3.81 16.32 -0.47
C SER A 110 -2.51 15.97 0.25
N GLN A 111 -2.56 15.08 1.23
CA GLN A 111 -1.37 14.66 1.96
C GLN A 111 -0.35 13.96 1.05
N LEU A 112 -0.78 12.99 0.23
CA LEU A 112 0.11 12.31 -0.72
C LEU A 112 0.65 13.27 -1.77
N ALA A 113 -0.17 14.20 -2.28
CA ALA A 113 0.25 15.19 -3.25
C ALA A 113 1.38 16.08 -2.71
N VAL A 114 1.22 16.56 -1.47
CA VAL A 114 2.27 17.32 -0.77
C VAL A 114 3.52 16.46 -0.56
N ALA A 115 3.36 15.22 -0.10
CA ALA A 115 4.49 14.34 0.20
C ALA A 115 5.27 13.89 -1.06
N LEU A 116 4.60 13.84 -2.21
CA LEU A 116 5.19 13.50 -3.50
C LEU A 116 5.67 14.72 -4.29
N ASP A 117 5.33 15.94 -3.85
CA ASP A 117 5.55 17.21 -4.55
C ASP A 117 4.90 17.23 -5.94
N VAL A 118 3.63 16.82 -6.00
CA VAL A 118 2.83 16.75 -7.24
C VAL A 118 1.46 17.40 -7.07
N PRO A 119 0.82 17.86 -8.15
CA PRO A 119 -0.56 18.30 -8.10
C PRO A 119 -1.51 17.16 -7.69
N VAL A 120 -2.49 17.45 -6.82
CA VAL A 120 -3.53 16.49 -6.39
C VAL A 120 -4.21 15.79 -7.58
N MET A 121 -4.40 16.53 -8.68
CA MET A 121 -5.04 15.99 -9.89
C MET A 121 -4.24 14.87 -10.57
N GLU A 122 -2.98 14.62 -10.21
CA GLU A 122 -2.19 13.50 -10.76
C GLU A 122 -2.48 12.17 -10.03
N LEU A 123 -3.06 12.21 -8.82
CA LEU A 123 -3.43 11.03 -8.04
C LEU A 123 -4.78 10.44 -8.47
N LYS A 124 -4.88 9.97 -9.71
CA LYS A 124 -6.16 9.51 -10.30
C LYS A 124 -6.42 8.02 -10.18
N ARG A 125 -5.37 7.20 -10.10
CA ARG A 125 -5.47 5.74 -10.19
C ARG A 125 -5.24 5.13 -8.82
N ILE A 126 -6.29 4.49 -8.29
CA ILE A 126 -6.25 3.77 -7.03
C ILE A 126 -6.44 2.27 -7.25
N GLY A 127 -5.81 1.47 -6.41
CA GLY A 127 -5.96 0.03 -6.36
C GLY A 127 -5.94 -0.49 -4.92
N VAL A 128 -6.36 -1.74 -4.75
CA VAL A 128 -6.23 -2.48 -3.49
C VAL A 128 -5.04 -3.40 -3.60
N GLY A 129 -4.26 -3.52 -2.52
CA GLY A 129 -3.07 -4.37 -2.45
C GLY A 129 -1.82 -3.66 -2.97
N GLY A 130 -1.31 -4.10 -4.13
CA GLY A 130 -0.14 -3.51 -4.79
C GLY A 130 1.09 -4.42 -4.82
N PRO A 131 2.26 -3.86 -5.18
CA PRO A 131 3.47 -4.64 -5.43
C PRO A 131 3.89 -5.55 -4.26
N LEU A 132 3.68 -5.10 -3.02
CA LEU A 132 3.98 -5.87 -1.82
C LEU A 132 3.18 -7.18 -1.75
N LEU A 133 1.85 -7.11 -1.89
CA LEU A 133 0.99 -8.30 -1.83
C LEU A 133 1.21 -9.20 -3.03
N MET A 134 1.42 -8.62 -4.22
CA MET A 134 1.68 -9.38 -5.44
C MET A 134 2.99 -10.15 -5.35
N ALA A 135 4.04 -9.51 -4.83
CA ALA A 135 5.33 -10.14 -4.60
C ALA A 135 5.19 -11.35 -3.68
N ASP A 136 4.51 -11.18 -2.54
CA ASP A 136 4.34 -12.26 -1.56
C ASP A 136 3.44 -13.38 -2.10
N LEU A 137 2.32 -13.04 -2.73
CA LEU A 137 1.38 -14.01 -3.30
C LEU A 137 2.00 -14.83 -4.44
N TRP A 138 2.82 -14.22 -5.29
CA TRP A 138 3.43 -14.88 -6.45
C TRP A 138 4.79 -15.50 -6.13
N GLY A 139 5.34 -15.26 -4.94
CA GLY A 139 6.68 -15.73 -4.56
C GLY A 139 7.80 -15.06 -5.37
N PHE A 140 7.62 -13.81 -5.77
CA PHE A 140 8.60 -13.02 -6.51
C PHE A 140 9.15 -11.86 -5.67
N SER A 141 10.31 -11.32 -6.06
CA SER A 141 10.77 -10.06 -5.48
C SER A 141 9.87 -8.91 -5.92
N ILE A 142 9.74 -7.88 -5.08
CA ILE A 142 9.04 -6.64 -5.48
C ILE A 142 9.66 -6.05 -6.75
N ASP A 143 10.99 -6.10 -6.92
CA ASP A 143 11.64 -5.58 -8.13
C ASP A 143 11.11 -6.26 -9.40
N ARG A 144 10.93 -7.59 -9.37
CA ARG A 144 10.31 -8.32 -10.48
C ARG A 144 8.85 -7.94 -10.72
N ILE A 145 8.12 -7.56 -9.67
CA ILE A 145 6.76 -7.03 -9.82
C ILE A 145 6.77 -5.63 -10.42
N LEU A 146 7.77 -4.79 -10.09
CA LEU A 146 7.92 -3.46 -10.67
C LEU A 146 8.24 -3.53 -12.16
N ASP A 147 9.11 -4.46 -12.58
CA ASP A 147 9.38 -4.72 -14.00
C ASP A 147 8.08 -5.09 -14.76
N TYR A 148 7.24 -5.95 -14.16
CA TYR A 148 5.93 -6.29 -14.72
C TYR A 148 5.00 -5.07 -14.86
N PHE A 149 4.99 -4.16 -13.89
CA PHE A 149 4.19 -2.93 -13.98
C PHE A 149 4.73 -1.96 -15.02
N GLU A 150 6.04 -1.92 -15.23
CA GLU A 150 6.69 -1.11 -16.26
C GLU A 150 6.25 -1.58 -17.65
N GLU A 151 6.40 -2.87 -17.94
CA GLU A 151 5.95 -3.49 -19.19
C GLU A 151 4.44 -3.25 -19.45
N ALA A 152 3.60 -3.43 -18.43
CA ALA A 152 2.15 -3.27 -18.56
C ALA A 152 1.68 -1.80 -18.69
N CYS A 153 2.53 -0.82 -18.34
CA CYS A 153 2.19 0.61 -18.50
C CYS A 153 2.68 1.20 -19.82
N GLU A 154 3.56 0.50 -20.56
CA GLU A 154 4.04 0.89 -21.89
C GLU A 154 3.09 0.48 -23.03
N GLU A 155 2.15 -0.44 -22.77
CA GLU A 155 1.05 -0.84 -23.67
C GLU A 155 -0.18 0.10 -23.62
#